data_AF-A0A3S0UGU5-F1
#
_entry.id   AF-A0A3S0UGU5-F1
#
_cell.length_a   1.000
_cell.length_b   1.000
_cell.length_c   1.000
_cell.angle_alpha   90.00
_cell.angle_beta   90.00
_cell.angle_gamma   90.00
#
_symmetry.space_group_name_H-M   'P 1'
#
loop_
_entity.id
_entity.type
_entity.pdbx_description
1 polymer ?
#
loop_
_entity_poly.entity_id
_entity_poly.type
_entity_poly.pdbx_seq_one_letter_code
_entity_poly.pdbx_strand_id
1 'polypeptide(L)'
;MRASRPRTGRKLFWAAFACAILTPLLFLGGFTTGNGFGSHTAMTILLVGMVLSVVTSLVTFVMGVAGTVAFPALRGRYVLVLVLSVVFSPLLWLLLFALFA
;
A
#
# COMPACT_ATOMS: atom_id res chain seq x y z
N MET A 1 23.86 13.68 22.23
CA MET A 1 22.48 13.24 21.92
C MET A 1 22.47 12.49 20.59
N ARG A 2 22.59 11.15 20.57
CA ARG A 2 22.70 10.40 19.28
C ARG A 2 22.12 8.97 19.30
N ALA A 3 21.11 8.69 20.13
CA ALA A 3 20.57 7.34 20.32
C ALA A 3 19.15 7.09 19.75
N SER A 4 18.45 8.11 19.21
CA SER A 4 17.02 7.97 18.84
C SER A 4 16.74 7.55 17.38
N ARG A 5 17.71 7.68 16.48
CA ARG A 5 17.53 7.42 15.02
C ARG A 5 17.10 5.98 14.66
N PRO A 6 17.62 4.89 15.27
CA PRO A 6 17.22 3.54 14.87
C PRO A 6 15.80 3.17 15.31
N ARG A 7 15.29 3.72 16.42
CA ARG A 7 13.91 3.49 16.87
C ARG A 7 12.89 4.18 15.96
N THR A 8 13.17 5.40 15.52
CA THR A 8 12.28 6.14 14.60
C THR A 8 12.18 5.46 13.24
N GLY A 9 13.31 5.06 12.63
CA GLY A 9 13.29 4.32 11.36
C GLY A 9 12.54 3.00 11.46
N ARG A 10 12.65 2.28 12.59
CA ARG A 10 11.90 1.03 12.78
C ARG A 10 10.39 1.25 12.89
N LYS A 11 9.94 2.28 13.61
CA LYS A 11 8.50 2.62 13.69
C LYS A 11 7.93 3.01 12.33
N LEU A 12 8.68 3.81 11.58
CA LEU A 12 8.27 4.30 10.28
C LEU A 12 8.24 3.18 9.23
N PHE A 13 9.17 2.21 9.31
CA PHE A 13 9.10 0.97 8.54
C PHE A 13 7.82 0.18 8.82
N TRP A 14 7.46 -0.04 10.09
CA TRP A 14 6.24 -0.77 10.44
C TRP A 14 4.96 -0.06 9.97
N ALA A 15 4.93 1.27 10.03
CA ALA A 15 3.81 2.05 9.49
C ALA A 15 3.68 1.88 7.97
N ALA A 16 4.81 1.96 7.25
CA ALA A 16 4.83 1.74 5.80
C ALA A 16 4.43 0.31 5.42
N PHE A 17 4.93 -0.68 6.16
CA PHE A 17 4.57 -2.09 5.96
C PHE A 17 3.09 -2.36 6.25
N ALA A 18 2.53 -1.76 7.30
CA ALA A 18 1.10 -1.85 7.59
C ALA A 18 0.26 -1.24 6.45
N CYS A 19 0.67 -0.08 5.92
CA CYS A 19 0.02 0.52 4.74
C CYS A 19 0.09 -0.41 3.52
N ALA A 20 1.24 -1.05 3.28
CA ALA A 20 1.43 -1.99 2.18
C ALA A 20 0.46 -3.19 2.26
N ILE A 21 0.19 -3.70 3.47
CA ILE A 21 -0.77 -4.78 3.70
C ILE A 21 -2.22 -4.28 3.62
N LEU A 22 -2.47 -3.05 4.05
CA LEU A 22 -3.81 -2.46 3.99
C LEU A 22 -4.27 -2.26 2.53
N THR A 23 -3.35 -1.96 1.62
CA THR A 23 -3.62 -1.77 0.18
C THR A 23 -4.40 -2.94 -0.46
N PRO A 24 -3.92 -4.20 -0.43
CA PRO A 24 -4.66 -5.33 -0.99
C PRO A 24 -5.91 -5.64 -0.17
N LEU A 25 -5.92 -5.43 1.15
CA LEU A 25 -7.12 -5.64 1.98
C LEU A 25 -8.25 -4.68 1.61
N LEU A 26 -7.96 -3.43 1.34
CA LEU A 26 -8.95 -2.43 0.90
C LEU A 26 -9.46 -2.72 -0.50
N PHE A 27 -8.57 -3.16 -1.40
CA PHE A 27 -8.94 -3.52 -2.77
C PHE A 27 -9.80 -4.78 -2.81
N LEU A 28 -9.30 -5.89 -2.24
CA LEU A 28 -10.03 -7.16 -2.16
C LEU A 28 -11.28 -7.04 -1.30
N GLY A 29 -11.18 -6.37 -0.16
CA GLY A 29 -12.32 -6.12 0.73
C GLY A 29 -13.41 -5.29 0.08
N GLY A 30 -13.05 -4.25 -0.68
CA GLY A 30 -14.00 -3.50 -1.50
C GLY A 30 -14.67 -4.37 -2.56
N PHE A 31 -13.90 -5.26 -3.19
CA PHE A 31 -14.41 -6.19 -4.20
C PHE A 31 -15.36 -7.25 -3.63
N THR A 32 -14.96 -7.93 -2.55
CA THR A 32 -15.78 -8.98 -1.93
C THR A 32 -17.03 -8.41 -1.28
N THR A 33 -16.90 -7.26 -0.60
CA THR A 33 -18.01 -6.62 0.09
C THR A 33 -19.00 -6.01 -0.90
N GLY A 34 -18.51 -5.41 -1.98
CA GLY A 34 -19.35 -4.84 -3.05
C GLY A 34 -20.29 -5.87 -3.67
N ASN A 35 -19.83 -7.12 -3.87
CA ASN A 35 -20.63 -8.20 -4.44
C ASN A 35 -21.80 -8.66 -3.55
N GLY A 36 -21.85 -8.24 -2.28
CA GLY A 36 -22.94 -8.58 -1.34
C GLY A 36 -24.12 -7.60 -1.33
N PHE A 37 -24.05 -6.48 -2.06
CA PHE A 37 -25.06 -5.42 -2.04
C PHE A 37 -25.68 -5.16 -3.42
N GLY A 38 -26.77 -4.39 -3.45
CA GLY A 38 -27.38 -3.90 -4.70
C GLY A 38 -26.39 -3.06 -5.54
N SER A 39 -26.61 -3.03 -6.85
CA SER A 39 -25.67 -2.50 -7.87
C SER A 39 -25.08 -1.12 -7.56
N HIS A 40 -25.89 -0.18 -7.05
CA HIS A 40 -25.43 1.18 -6.72
C HIS A 40 -24.49 1.20 -5.49
N THR A 41 -24.82 0.42 -4.47
CA THR A 41 -24.01 0.29 -3.25
C THR A 41 -22.73 -0.49 -3.53
N ALA A 42 -22.81 -1.53 -4.36
CA ALA A 42 -21.67 -2.31 -4.83
C ALA A 42 -20.62 -1.42 -5.51
N MET A 43 -21.06 -0.59 -6.46
CA MET A 43 -20.19 0.36 -7.17
C MET A 43 -19.54 1.37 -6.23
N THR A 44 -20.29 1.90 -5.26
CA THR A 44 -19.76 2.86 -4.28
C THR A 44 -18.68 2.22 -3.40
N ILE A 45 -18.92 1.01 -2.90
CA ILE A 45 -17.96 0.28 -2.06
C ILE A 45 -16.68 -0.05 -2.83
N LEU A 46 -16.83 -0.50 -4.08
CA LEU A 46 -15.71 -0.75 -4.99
C LEU A 46 -14.87 0.51 -5.22
N LEU A 47 -15.53 1.63 -5.55
CA LEU A 47 -14.85 2.90 -5.80
C LEU A 47 -14.08 3.40 -4.57
N VAL A 48 -14.72 3.36 -3.39
CA VAL A 48 -14.10 3.79 -2.12
C VAL A 48 -12.90 2.89 -1.78
N GLY A 49 -13.07 1.56 -1.86
CA GLY A 49 -11.99 0.60 -1.62
C GLY A 49 -10.81 0.81 -2.58
N MET A 50 -11.09 1.09 -3.85
CA MET A 50 -10.08 1.38 -4.86
C MET A 50 -9.33 2.68 -4.57
N VAL A 51 -10.03 3.78 -4.27
CA VAL A 51 -9.40 5.06 -3.92
C VAL A 51 -8.51 4.91 -2.69
N LEU A 52 -9.01 4.27 -1.63
CA LEU A 52 -8.22 4.05 -0.41
C LEU A 52 -7.02 3.13 -0.65
N SER A 53 -7.16 2.11 -1.51
CA SER A 53 -6.06 1.26 -1.93
C SER A 53 -4.97 2.05 -2.68
N VAL A 54 -5.36 2.93 -3.61
CA VAL A 54 -4.41 3.81 -4.32
C VAL A 54 -3.68 4.74 -3.35
N VAL A 55 -4.41 5.38 -2.43
CA VAL A 55 -3.84 6.29 -1.43
C VAL A 55 -2.83 5.55 -0.53
N THR A 56 -3.19 4.37 -0.02
CA THR A 56 -2.30 3.58 0.85
C THR A 56 -1.06 3.06 0.11
N SER A 57 -1.20 2.68 -1.17
CA SER A 57 -0.08 2.30 -2.03
C SER A 57 0.89 3.48 -2.23
N LEU A 58 0.38 4.68 -2.54
CA LEU A 58 1.18 5.89 -2.69
C LEU A 58 1.90 6.29 -1.40
N VAL A 59 1.21 6.24 -0.26
CA VAL A 59 1.82 6.51 1.06
C VAL A 59 2.95 5.53 1.32
N THR A 60 2.74 4.24 1.05
CA THR A 60 3.77 3.19 1.19
C THR A 60 4.98 3.47 0.31
N PHE A 61 4.76 3.86 -0.95
CA PHE A 61 5.82 4.21 -1.88
C PHE A 61 6.65 5.41 -1.39
N VAL A 62 5.98 6.50 -1.02
CA VAL A 62 6.63 7.72 -0.50
C VAL A 62 7.42 7.40 0.77
N MET A 63 6.85 6.65 1.71
CA MET A 63 7.56 6.22 2.92
C MET A 63 8.74 5.29 2.62
N GLY A 64 8.60 4.43 1.61
CA GLY A 64 9.67 3.59 1.09
C GLY A 64 10.86 4.41 0.60
N VAL A 65 10.61 5.38 -0.29
CA VAL A 65 11.64 6.27 -0.85
C VAL A 65 12.27 7.13 0.25
N ALA A 66 11.45 7.78 1.09
CA ALA A 66 11.95 8.59 2.20
C ALA A 66 12.81 7.75 3.17
N GLY A 67 12.40 6.52 3.45
CA GLY A 67 13.09 5.60 4.33
C GLY A 67 14.43 5.09 3.79
N THR A 68 14.53 4.78 2.49
CA THR A 68 15.79 4.35 1.87
C THR A 68 16.84 5.46 1.86
N VAL A 69 16.42 6.71 1.66
CA VAL A 69 17.29 7.89 1.67
C VAL A 69 17.71 8.25 3.11
N ALA A 70 16.75 8.31 4.04
CA ALA A 70 16.99 8.80 5.40
C ALA A 70 17.68 7.78 6.33
N PHE A 71 17.51 6.47 6.11
CA PHE A 71 18.02 5.42 6.99
C PHE A 71 18.89 4.39 6.25
N PRO A 72 20.17 4.71 5.97
CA PRO A 72 21.07 3.81 5.23
C PRO A 72 21.20 2.42 5.87
N ALA A 73 21.22 2.33 7.20
CA ALA A 73 21.29 1.07 7.95
C ALA A 73 20.04 0.18 7.82
N LEU A 74 18.90 0.72 7.35
CA LEU A 74 17.64 0.00 7.17
C LEU A 74 17.23 -0.09 5.70
N ARG A 75 18.09 0.29 4.76
CA ARG A 75 17.80 0.34 3.31
C ARG A 75 17.17 -0.93 2.79
N GLY A 76 17.72 -2.10 3.11
CA GLY A 76 17.17 -3.38 2.63
C GLY A 76 15.71 -3.59 3.00
N ARG A 77 15.30 -3.14 4.20
CA ARG A 77 13.90 -3.24 4.66
C ARG A 77 13.00 -2.26 3.91
N TYR A 78 13.46 -1.04 3.67
CA TYR A 78 12.68 -0.07 2.90
C TYR A 78 12.62 -0.39 1.39
N VAL A 79 13.65 -1.04 0.84
CA VAL A 79 13.62 -1.61 -0.51
C VAL A 79 12.57 -2.71 -0.60
N LEU A 80 12.47 -3.59 0.41
CA LEU A 80 11.38 -4.57 0.47
C LEU A 80 10.01 -3.89 0.43
N VAL A 81 9.81 -2.82 1.21
CA VAL A 81 8.55 -2.04 1.22
C VAL A 81 8.26 -1.40 -0.13
N LEU A 82 9.28 -0.92 -0.84
CA LEU A 82 9.13 -0.39 -2.20
C LEU A 82 8.68 -1.48 -3.17
N VAL A 83 9.32 -2.65 -3.14
CA VAL A 83 8.91 -3.80 -3.96
C VAL A 83 7.46 -4.18 -3.65
N LEU A 84 7.10 -4.27 -2.36
CA LEU A 84 5.73 -4.53 -1.92
C LEU A 84 4.73 -3.47 -2.43
N SER A 85 5.08 -2.19 -2.40
CA SER A 85 4.20 -1.11 -2.91
C SER A 85 3.93 -1.22 -4.41
N VAL A 86 4.91 -1.69 -5.18
CA VAL A 86 4.77 -1.90 -6.62
C VAL A 86 3.95 -3.16 -6.89
N VAL A 87 4.27 -4.27 -6.22
CA VAL A 87 3.56 -5.55 -6.36
C VAL A 87 2.09 -5.42 -5.96
N PHE A 88 1.79 -4.68 -4.89
CA PHE A 88 0.43 -4.41 -4.43
C PHE A 88 -0.18 -3.14 -5.04
N SER A 89 0.41 -2.58 -6.10
CA SER A 89 -0.17 -1.42 -6.75
C SER A 89 -1.52 -1.79 -7.40
N PRO A 90 -2.65 -1.20 -6.96
CA PRO A 90 -3.95 -1.50 -7.56
C PRO A 90 -4.01 -1.09 -9.03
N LEU A 91 -3.25 -0.07 -9.45
CA LEU A 91 -3.13 0.33 -10.85
C LEU A 91 -2.42 -0.72 -11.69
N LEU A 92 -1.37 -1.36 -11.15
CA LEU A 92 -0.68 -2.45 -11.83
C LEU A 92 -1.64 -3.63 -12.02
N TRP A 93 -2.42 -3.96 -10.99
CA TRP A 93 -3.40 -5.04 -11.07
C TRP A 93 -4.48 -4.76 -12.11
N LEU A 94 -5.03 -3.53 -12.14
CA LEU A 94 -6.02 -3.13 -13.14
C LEU A 94 -5.46 -3.15 -14.56
N LEU A 95 -4.21 -2.73 -14.75
CA LEU A 95 -3.54 -2.83 -16.04
C LEU A 95 -3.38 -4.29 -16.48
N LEU A 96 -2.95 -5.17 -15.57
CA LEU A 96 -2.83 -6.60 -15.85
C LEU A 96 -4.19 -7.21 -16.17
N PHE A 97 -5.24 -6.88 -15.41
CA PHE A 97 -6.60 -7.31 -15.73
C PHE A 97 -7.04 -6.79 -17.10
N ALA A 98 -6.79 -5.54 -17.46
CA ALA A 98 -7.14 -5.01 -18.77
C ALA A 98 -6.37 -5.65 -19.94
N LEU A 99 -5.14 -6.12 -19.70
CA LEU A 99 -4.31 -6.78 -20.72
C LEU A 99 -4.62 -8.27 -20.88
N PHE A 100 -5.15 -8.93 -19.86
CA PHE A 100 -5.35 -10.38 -19.82
C PHE A 100 -6.82 -10.81 -19.63
N ALA A 101 -7.77 -9.88 -19.56
CA ALA A 101 -9.22 -10.13 -19.59
C ALA A 101 -9.77 -10.04 -21.01
#